data_AF-A0A4R9WS08-F1
#
_entry.id   AF-A0A4R9WS08-F1
#
_cell.length_a   1.000
_cell.length_b   1.000
_cell.length_c   1.000
_cell.angle_alpha   90.00
_cell.angle_beta   90.00
_cell.angle_gamma   90.00
#
_symmetry.space_group_name_H-M   'P 1'
#
loop_
_entity.id
_entity.type
_entity.pdbx_description
1 polymer ?
#
loop_
_entity_poly.entity_id
_entity_poly.type
_entity_poly.pdbx_seq_one_letter_code
_entity_poly.pdbx_strand_id
1 'polypeptide(L)'
;ELLASCYRRSLEIASDHGCRTIAFPAISTGIYRYPKDEATDIAVATVSDFLQQSALPQTVTFCCFDDQTAELYRQTVADTGKG
;
A
#
# COMPACT_ATOMS: atom_id res chain seq x y z
N GLU A 1 -5.51 -3.19 -12.05
CA GLU A 1 -4.15 -3.64 -12.48
C GLU A 1 -3.06 -2.57 -12.41
N LEU A 2 -3.23 -1.38 -13.01
CA LEU A 2 -2.18 -0.34 -13.00
C LEU A 2 -1.76 0.11 -11.59
N LEU A 3 -2.72 0.27 -10.67
CA LEU A 3 -2.44 0.66 -9.27
C LEU A 3 -1.56 -0.37 -8.55
N ALA A 4 -1.89 -1.66 -8.66
CA ALA A 4 -1.08 -2.74 -8.10
C ALA A 4 0.34 -2.76 -8.70
N SER A 5 0.46 -2.53 -10.01
CA SER A 5 1.76 -2.43 -10.68
C SER A 5 2.62 -1.29 -10.11
N CYS A 6 2.03 -0.12 -9.86
CA CYS A 6 2.73 1.02 -9.27
C CYS A 6 3.30 0.70 -7.88
N TYR A 7 2.50 0.07 -7.01
CA TYR A 7 2.97 -0.36 -5.68
C TYR A 7 4.08 -1.40 -5.78
N ARG A 8 3.88 -2.45 -6.58
CA ARG A 8 4.85 -3.53 -6.75
C ARG A 8 6.19 -3.02 -7.27
N ARG A 9 6.20 -2.24 -8.35
CA ARG A 9 7.45 -1.71 -8.92
C ARG A 9 8.18 -0.78 -7.95
N SER A 10 7.45 0.03 -7.19
CA SER A 10 8.05 0.90 -6.18
C SER A 10 8.70 0.11 -5.04
N LEU A 11 8.06 -0.99 -4.62
CA LEU A 11 8.58 -1.90 -3.59
C LEU A 11 9.81 -2.67 -4.08
N GLU A 12 9.80 -3.16 -5.32
CA GLU A 12 10.95 -3.82 -5.94
C GLU A 12 12.16 -2.87 -5.98
N ILE A 13 11.97 -1.63 -6.46
CA ILE A 13 13.03 -0.62 -6.49
C ILE A 13 13.56 -0.35 -5.08
N ALA A 14 12.67 -0.22 -4.08
CA ALA A 14 13.07 -0.02 -2.70
C ALA A 14 13.89 -1.20 -2.16
N SER A 15 13.47 -2.44 -2.48
CA SER A 15 14.17 -3.66 -2.11
C SER A 15 15.57 -3.72 -2.73
N ASP A 16 15.67 -3.44 -4.04
CA ASP A 16 16.93 -3.45 -4.79
C ASP A 16 17.96 -2.44 -4.25
N HIS A 17 17.48 -1.33 -3.68
CA HIS A 17 18.33 -0.31 -3.05
C HIS A 17 18.57 -0.54 -1.55
N GLY A 18 18.08 -1.64 -0.99
CA GLY A 18 18.24 -1.95 0.43
C GLY A 18 17.44 -1.05 1.37
N CYS A 19 16.40 -0.38 0.87
CA CYS A 19 15.55 0.49 1.68
C CYS A 19 14.76 -0.34 2.70
N ARG A 20 14.92 -0.03 3.98
CA ARG A 20 14.20 -0.72 5.08
C ARG A 20 12.79 -0.21 5.27
N THR A 21 12.51 1.02 4.85
CA THR A 21 11.23 1.70 5.05
C THR A 21 10.80 2.43 3.79
N ILE A 22 9.52 2.42 3.47
CA ILE A 22 8.93 3.19 2.37
C ILE A 22 7.60 3.81 2.80
N ALA A 23 7.32 5.02 2.34
CA ALA A 23 6.06 5.71 2.57
C ALA A 23 5.37 5.97 1.23
N PHE A 24 4.11 5.58 1.12
CA PHE A 24 3.27 5.81 -0.06
C PHE A 24 2.18 6.83 0.26
N PRO A 25 1.91 7.82 -0.61
CA PRO A 25 0.65 8.55 -0.54
C PRO A 25 -0.51 7.58 -0.85
N ALA A 26 -1.75 7.95 -0.51
CA ALA A 26 -2.93 7.22 -0.95
C ALA A 26 -3.14 7.36 -2.49
N ILE A 27 -2.37 6.62 -3.29
CA ILE A 27 -2.33 6.71 -4.75
C ILE A 27 -3.72 6.46 -5.34
N SER A 28 -4.10 7.25 -6.34
CA SER A 28 -5.38 7.16 -7.08
C SER A 28 -6.67 7.51 -6.34
N THR A 29 -6.61 7.91 -5.06
CA THR A 29 -7.80 8.35 -4.28
C THR A 29 -8.19 9.83 -4.48
N GLY A 30 -7.38 10.59 -5.23
CA GLY A 30 -7.60 12.02 -5.51
C GLY A 30 -8.27 12.27 -6.87
N ILE A 31 -7.53 12.87 -7.80
CA ILE A 31 -8.04 13.37 -9.10
C ILE A 31 -8.72 12.29 -9.96
N TYR A 32 -8.35 11.02 -9.78
CA TYR A 32 -8.80 9.91 -10.62
C TYR A 32 -10.18 9.33 -10.24
N ARG A 33 -10.84 9.82 -9.16
CA ARG A 33 -12.17 9.36 -8.69
C ARG A 33 -12.32 7.85 -8.56
N TYR A 34 -11.23 7.12 -8.35
CA TYR A 34 -11.29 5.69 -8.12
C TYR A 34 -12.00 5.43 -6.77
N PRO A 35 -12.89 4.43 -6.66
CA PRO A 35 -13.51 4.10 -5.37
C PRO A 35 -12.44 3.90 -4.30
N LYS A 36 -12.54 4.66 -3.20
CA LYS A 36 -11.52 4.66 -2.14
C LYS A 36 -11.33 3.26 -1.56
N ASP A 37 -12.41 2.50 -1.43
CA ASP A 37 -12.41 1.14 -0.88
C ASP A 37 -11.60 0.20 -1.78
N GLU A 38 -11.93 0.12 -3.07
CA GLU A 38 -11.18 -0.72 -4.01
C GLU A 38 -9.70 -0.29 -4.15
N ALA A 39 -9.41 1.01 -4.15
CA ALA A 39 -8.03 1.49 -4.20
C ALA A 39 -7.23 1.05 -2.96
N THR A 40 -7.87 1.10 -1.79
CA THR A 40 -7.27 0.70 -0.51
C THR A 40 -7.04 -0.80 -0.48
N ASP A 41 -8.01 -1.60 -0.91
CA ASP A 41 -7.89 -3.06 -0.97
C ASP A 41 -6.75 -3.48 -1.89
N ILE A 42 -6.66 -2.87 -3.09
CA ILE A 42 -5.57 -3.14 -4.02
C ILE A 42 -4.21 -2.75 -3.42
N ALA A 43 -4.12 -1.59 -2.76
CA ALA A 43 -2.89 -1.11 -2.15
C ALA A 43 -2.42 -2.04 -1.03
N VAL A 44 -3.30 -2.35 -0.08
CA VAL A 44 -2.98 -3.18 1.09
C VAL A 44 -2.65 -4.61 0.68
N ALA A 45 -3.45 -5.24 -0.20
CA ALA A 45 -3.19 -6.58 -0.68
C ALA A 45 -1.84 -6.67 -1.40
N THR A 46 -1.56 -5.75 -2.33
CA THR A 46 -0.29 -5.74 -3.08
C THR A 46 0.92 -5.58 -2.17
N VAL A 47 0.84 -4.68 -1.17
CA VAL A 47 1.92 -4.47 -0.22
C VAL A 47 2.09 -5.70 0.67
N SER A 48 1.01 -6.25 1.22
CA SER A 48 1.04 -7.42 2.08
C SER A 48 1.67 -8.62 1.38
N ASP A 49 1.22 -8.92 0.16
CA ASP A 49 1.73 -10.04 -0.65
C ASP A 49 3.24 -9.89 -0.91
N PHE A 50 3.70 -8.66 -1.18
CA PHE A 50 5.11 -8.39 -1.40
C PHE A 50 5.95 -8.57 -0.13
N LEU A 51 5.47 -8.08 1.02
CA LEU A 51 6.15 -8.19 2.30
C LEU A 51 6.25 -9.64 2.80
N GLN A 52 5.31 -10.50 2.42
CA GLN A 52 5.40 -11.94 2.70
C GLN A 52 6.47 -12.65 1.87
N GLN A 53 6.82 -12.11 0.70
CA GLN A 53 7.74 -12.71 -0.25
C GLN A 53 9.15 -12.08 -0.23
N SER A 54 9.31 -10.94 0.44
CA SER A 54 10.57 -10.19 0.47
C SER A 54 10.98 -9.77 1.88
N ALA A 55 12.28 -9.80 2.15
CA ALA A 55 12.84 -9.33 3.42
C ALA A 55 12.91 -7.80 3.54
N LEU A 56 12.85 -7.07 2.41
CA LEU A 56 12.89 -5.61 2.33
C LEU A 56 11.84 -5.06 1.34
N PRO A 57 11.18 -3.93 1.64
CA PRO A 57 11.28 -3.15 2.88
C PRO A 57 10.63 -3.87 4.08
N GLN A 58 11.01 -3.51 5.30
CA GLN A 58 10.43 -4.08 6.53
C GLN A 58 9.19 -3.32 7.01
N THR A 59 9.06 -2.05 6.61
CA THR A 59 7.96 -1.20 7.03
C THR A 59 7.46 -0.39 5.86
N VAL A 60 6.15 -0.42 5.67
CA VAL A 60 5.44 0.38 4.68
C VAL A 60 4.46 1.28 5.42
N THR A 61 4.48 2.58 5.12
CA THR A 61 3.56 3.57 5.69
C THR A 61 2.66 4.12 4.61
N PHE A 62 1.34 4.06 4.82
CA PHE A 62 0.36 4.71 3.95
C PHE A 62 0.03 6.11 4.49
N CYS A 63 0.53 7.14 3.81
CA CYS A 63 0.28 8.55 4.10
C CYS A 63 -1.10 8.97 3.55
N CYS A 64 -2.10 8.89 4.42
CA CYS A 64 -3.46 9.34 4.13
C CYS A 64 -3.61 10.85 4.38
N PHE A 65 -4.31 11.55 3.49
CA PHE A 65 -4.50 13.00 3.60
C PHE A 65 -5.57 13.40 4.61
N ASP A 66 -6.59 12.56 4.79
CA ASP A 66 -7.72 12.80 5.69
C ASP A 66 -7.98 11.59 6.60
N ASP A 67 -8.67 11.84 7.73
CA ASP A 67 -8.95 10.84 8.76
C ASP A 67 -9.83 9.70 8.25
N GLN A 68 -10.76 10.00 7.33
CA GLN A 68 -11.65 9.01 6.73
C GLN A 68 -10.86 7.97 5.93
N THR A 69 -9.90 8.43 5.13
CA THR A 69 -9.03 7.56 4.34
C THR A 69 -8.07 6.81 5.26
N ALA A 70 -7.55 7.46 6.31
CA ALA A 70 -6.71 6.80 7.30
C ALA A 70 -7.46 5.66 8.01
N GLU A 71 -8.73 5.84 8.36
CA GLU A 71 -9.56 4.82 8.98
C GLU A 71 -9.83 3.64 8.04
N LEU A 72 -10.13 3.93 6.77
CA LEU A 72 -10.30 2.90 5.74
C LEU A 72 -9.06 2.02 5.62
N TYR A 73 -7.86 2.63 5.52
CA TYR A 73 -6.60 1.89 5.49
C TYR A 73 -6.36 1.07 6.77
N ARG A 74 -6.66 1.63 7.96
CA ARG A 74 -6.53 0.91 9.23
C ARG A 74 -7.40 -0.34 9.26
N GLN A 75 -8.65 -0.23 8.81
CA GLN A 75 -9.58 -1.35 8.76
C GLN A 75 -9.10 -2.44 7.79
N THR A 76 -8.76 -2.08 6.55
CA THR A 76 -8.28 -3.03 5.54
C THR A 76 -6.99 -3.74 5.96
N VAL A 77 -6.04 -3.03 6.59
CA VAL A 77 -4.81 -3.63 7.12
C VAL A 77 -5.12 -4.62 8.26
N ALA A 78 -6.01 -4.25 9.18
CA ALA A 78 -6.40 -5.11 10.30
C ALA A 78 -7.08 -6.41 9.83
N ASP A 79 -7.81 -6.36 8.71
CA ASP A 79 -8.47 -7.54 8.14
C ASP A 79 -7.50 -8.43 7.35
N THR A 80 -6.46 -7.86 6.75
CA THR A 80 -5.41 -8.62 6.04
C THR A 80 -4.51 -9.41 7.02
N GLY A 81 -4.28 -8.88 8.23
CA GLY A 81 -3.48 -9.54 9.26
C GLY A 81 -4.15 -10.70 10.00
N LYS A 82 -5.41 -11.03 9.66
CA LYS A 82 -6.18 -12.14 10.26
C LYS A 82 -6.13 -13.43 9.43
N GLY A 83 -5.41 -13.43 8.32
CA GLY A 83 -5.23 -14.58 7.41
C GLY A 83 -4.03 -15.44 7.76
#